data_AF-A0A3D6BXG0-F1
#
_entry.id   AF-A0A3D6BXG0-F1
#
_cell.length_a   1.000
_cell.length_b   1.000
_cell.length_c   1.000
_cell.angle_alpha   90.00
_cell.angle_beta   90.00
_cell.angle_gamma   90.00
#
_symmetry.space_group_name_H-M   'P 1'
#
loop_
_entity.id
_entity.type
_entity.pdbx_description
1 polymer ?
#
loop_
_entity_poly.entity_id
_entity_poly.type
_entity_poly.pdbx_seq_one_letter_code
_entity_poly.pdbx_strand_id
1 'polypeptide(L)'
;GIRNIGLGYLPTYLEHLKCQKVDGKAVPKLHDTGAGTFFVDAGQGFAHPAIDKGIPVLVEKANANGIAAMGIGNSYACGVLGHLVEPVARQGLLAMGFANAPAIIAPWGGKTPLFGTNPMAVAIPSASRPPVIIDQASSKVAKVAIFDRQRAGEPLDEGWALDKDGRPTIDPEEALNGSMLAIGGYKGTGLAMFVEVMAAALTASNWSFTAPLFNDNLGGPPKTGQFFVALDPVRFGSEQFLTHIEALFSAILAQDGTQLPSDERLVSRERTAQDGIYLDTELYNRLKGYKS
;
A
#
# COMPACT_ATOMS: atom_id res chain seq x y z
N GLY A 1 -6.38 11.55 6.86
CA GLY A 1 -6.83 10.95 5.60
C GLY A 1 -7.31 9.52 5.79
N ILE A 2 -6.40 8.55 5.95
CA ILE A 2 -6.74 7.12 5.92
C ILE A 2 -6.65 6.51 7.33
N ARG A 3 -7.76 6.58 8.09
CA ARG A 3 -7.77 6.30 9.54
C ARG A 3 -7.48 4.82 9.87
N ASN A 4 -8.02 3.90 9.07
CA ASN A 4 -8.02 2.46 9.35
C ASN A 4 -6.67 1.77 9.17
N ILE A 5 -5.73 2.40 8.46
CA ILE A 5 -4.33 1.94 8.30
C ILE A 5 -3.32 2.94 8.89
N GLY A 6 -3.80 3.82 9.78
CA GLY A 6 -2.98 4.67 10.67
C GLY A 6 -3.13 4.22 12.11
N LEU A 7 -3.56 5.12 13.01
CA LEU A 7 -3.77 4.80 14.43
C LEU A 7 -4.78 3.67 14.67
N GLY A 8 -5.75 3.46 13.78
CA GLY A 8 -6.68 2.33 13.85
C GLY A 8 -6.01 0.96 13.73
N TYR A 9 -4.82 0.89 13.11
CA TYR A 9 -4.07 -0.34 12.90
C TYR A 9 -3.00 -0.59 13.97
N LEU A 10 -2.70 0.43 14.79
CA LEU A 10 -1.70 0.33 15.84
C LEU A 10 -1.97 -0.80 16.85
N PRO A 11 -3.22 -1.07 17.30
CA PRO A 11 -3.48 -2.21 18.17
C PRO A 11 -3.05 -3.55 17.57
N THR A 12 -3.27 -3.76 16.26
CA THR A 12 -2.81 -4.96 15.53
C THR A 12 -1.28 -5.06 15.55
N TYR A 13 -0.57 -3.96 15.28
CA TYR A 13 0.90 -3.95 15.39
C TYR A 13 1.38 -4.33 16.81
N LEU A 14 0.75 -3.78 17.85
CA LEU A 14 1.12 -4.04 19.24
C LEU A 14 0.84 -5.49 19.66
N GLU A 15 -0.27 -6.07 19.21
CA GLU A 15 -0.57 -7.49 19.44
C GLU A 15 0.42 -8.40 18.68
N HIS A 16 0.77 -8.03 17.45
CA HIS A 16 1.70 -8.81 16.63
C HIS A 16 3.14 -8.74 17.14
N LEU A 17 3.53 -7.65 17.81
CA LEU A 17 4.77 -7.58 18.57
C LEU A 17 4.75 -8.57 19.75
N LYS A 18 3.63 -8.66 20.47
CA LYS A 18 3.48 -9.60 21.62
C LYS A 18 3.52 -11.06 21.19
N CYS A 19 2.89 -11.42 20.07
CA CYS A 19 2.90 -12.79 19.55
C CYS A 19 4.04 -13.07 18.55
N GLN A 20 5.01 -12.16 18.42
CA GLN A 20 6.22 -12.34 17.60
C GLN A 20 5.96 -12.55 16.10
N LYS A 21 4.84 -12.05 15.58
CA LYS A 21 4.58 -11.94 14.13
C LYS A 21 5.38 -10.82 13.48
N VAL A 22 5.98 -9.93 14.28
CA VAL A 22 6.94 -8.92 13.83
C VAL A 22 7.99 -8.71 14.91
N ASP A 23 9.26 -8.60 14.51
CA ASP A 23 10.35 -8.25 15.41
C ASP A 23 10.51 -6.73 15.50
N GLY A 24 10.09 -6.15 16.62
CA GLY A 24 10.22 -4.71 16.89
C GLY A 24 11.66 -4.22 17.12
N LYS A 25 12.64 -5.14 17.19
CA LYS A 25 14.07 -4.84 17.37
C LYS A 25 14.90 -5.17 16.13
N ALA A 26 14.28 -5.66 15.06
CA ALA A 26 14.99 -5.97 13.83
C ALA A 26 15.65 -4.70 13.25
N VAL A 27 16.90 -4.86 12.82
CA VAL A 27 17.67 -3.80 12.16
C VAL A 27 17.81 -4.16 10.68
N PRO A 28 17.20 -3.39 9.76
CA PRO A 28 17.25 -3.71 8.35
C PRO A 28 18.67 -3.71 7.79
N LYS A 29 18.97 -4.68 6.92
CA LYS A 29 20.28 -4.84 6.27
C LYS A 29 20.16 -4.50 4.80
N LEU A 30 20.96 -3.55 4.34
CA LEU A 30 21.01 -3.16 2.94
C LEU A 30 22.11 -3.95 2.23
N HIS A 31 21.76 -4.47 1.06
CA HIS A 31 22.63 -5.25 0.19
C HIS A 31 22.65 -4.55 -1.18
N ASP A 32 23.78 -3.93 -1.53
CA ASP A 32 23.96 -3.38 -2.88
C ASP A 32 24.12 -4.53 -3.88
N THR A 33 23.29 -4.53 -4.94
CA THR A 33 23.29 -5.59 -5.96
C THR A 33 23.63 -5.06 -7.36
N GLY A 34 23.89 -3.77 -7.50
CA GLY A 34 24.22 -3.18 -8.79
C GLY A 34 24.05 -1.66 -8.83
N ALA A 35 24.48 -1.05 -9.93
CA ALA A 35 24.47 0.40 -10.09
C ALA A 35 23.09 1.02 -9.79
N GLY A 36 22.03 0.45 -10.35
CA GLY A 36 20.64 0.89 -10.15
C GLY A 36 19.79 -0.06 -9.29
N THR A 37 20.35 -1.04 -8.61
CA THR A 37 19.55 -2.04 -7.87
C THR A 37 20.14 -2.36 -6.52
N PHE A 38 19.28 -2.58 -5.53
CA PHE A 38 19.67 -3.08 -4.22
C PHE A 38 18.51 -3.77 -3.51
N PHE A 39 18.82 -4.48 -2.45
CA PHE A 39 17.86 -5.21 -1.63
C PHE A 39 17.99 -4.79 -0.16
N VAL A 40 16.87 -4.71 0.56
CA VAL A 40 16.85 -4.47 2.00
C VAL A 40 16.14 -5.64 2.70
N ASP A 41 16.89 -6.40 3.49
CA ASP A 41 16.33 -7.42 4.38
C ASP A 41 15.76 -6.72 5.63
N ALA A 42 14.44 -6.77 5.81
CA ALA A 42 13.78 -6.19 6.98
C ALA A 42 13.96 -7.03 8.26
N GLY A 43 14.52 -8.25 8.16
CA GLY A 43 14.86 -9.07 9.33
C GLY A 43 13.65 -9.52 10.13
N GLN A 44 12.50 -9.75 9.49
CA GLN A 44 11.20 -10.02 10.13
C GLN A 44 10.62 -8.84 10.91
N GLY A 45 11.20 -7.65 10.75
CA GLY A 45 10.71 -6.41 11.33
C GLY A 45 9.65 -5.72 10.48
N PHE A 46 9.31 -4.50 10.90
CA PHE A 46 8.43 -3.63 10.13
C PHE A 46 9.05 -3.23 8.80
N ALA A 47 8.20 -2.99 7.79
CA ALA A 47 8.64 -2.43 6.51
C ALA A 47 9.21 -1.02 6.64
N HIS A 48 8.63 -0.19 7.51
CA HIS A 48 8.93 1.24 7.59
C HIS A 48 10.43 1.52 7.83
N PRO A 49 11.11 0.92 8.83
CA PRO A 49 12.56 1.12 8.99
C PRO A 49 13.39 0.66 7.79
N ALA A 50 12.96 -0.38 7.07
CA ALA A 50 13.66 -0.86 5.88
C ALA A 50 13.50 0.13 4.71
N ILE A 51 12.29 0.67 4.54
CA ILE A 51 11.98 1.71 3.55
C ILE A 51 12.74 3.00 3.86
N ASP A 52 12.70 3.47 5.10
CA ASP A 52 13.39 4.70 5.54
C ASP A 52 14.89 4.61 5.31
N LYS A 53 15.48 3.43 5.56
CA LYS A 53 16.90 3.17 5.29
C LYS A 53 17.22 3.15 3.78
N GLY A 54 16.28 2.69 2.96
CA GLY A 54 16.48 2.48 1.54
C GLY A 54 16.17 3.68 0.65
N ILE A 55 15.21 4.53 1.00
CA ILE A 55 14.80 5.70 0.19
C ILE A 55 15.99 6.61 -0.18
N PRO A 56 16.88 7.00 0.75
CA PRO A 56 18.03 7.83 0.39
C PRO A 56 18.92 7.19 -0.69
N VAL A 57 19.17 5.88 -0.58
CA VAL A 57 19.97 5.11 -1.54
C VAL A 57 19.24 4.95 -2.87
N LEU A 58 17.92 4.79 -2.84
CA LEU A 58 17.08 4.74 -4.05
C LEU A 58 17.17 6.04 -4.83
N VAL A 59 17.04 7.19 -4.15
CA VAL A 59 17.16 8.53 -4.75
C VAL A 59 18.56 8.74 -5.31
N GLU A 60 19.61 8.42 -4.54
CA GLU A 60 21.00 8.53 -4.97
C GLU A 60 21.26 7.74 -6.26
N LYS A 61 20.90 6.45 -6.28
CA LYS A 61 21.09 5.58 -7.44
C LYS A 61 20.25 6.03 -8.63
N ALA A 62 19.04 6.54 -8.43
CA ALA A 62 18.21 7.05 -9.52
C ALA A 62 18.81 8.30 -10.17
N ASN A 63 19.31 9.25 -9.37
CA ASN A 63 19.99 10.44 -9.89
C ASN A 63 21.28 10.07 -10.66
N ALA A 64 22.03 9.08 -10.16
CA ALA A 64 23.26 8.64 -10.79
C ALA A 64 23.02 7.89 -12.11
N ASN A 65 22.00 7.03 -12.17
CA ASN A 65 21.83 6.07 -13.27
C ASN A 65 20.57 6.29 -14.13
N GLY A 66 19.72 7.25 -13.77
CA GLY A 66 18.42 7.50 -14.40
C GLY A 66 17.27 6.64 -13.90
N ILE A 67 17.57 5.45 -13.39
CA ILE A 67 16.60 4.56 -12.77
C ILE A 67 17.26 3.85 -11.58
N ALA A 68 16.49 3.65 -10.53
CA ALA A 68 16.87 2.72 -9.48
C ALA A 68 15.67 1.89 -8.99
N ALA A 69 15.96 0.70 -8.48
CA ALA A 69 14.98 -0.20 -7.91
C ALA A 69 15.47 -0.77 -6.58
N MET A 70 14.53 -0.88 -5.64
CA MET A 70 14.73 -1.41 -4.30
C MET A 70 13.75 -2.55 -4.04
N GLY A 71 14.27 -3.74 -3.79
CA GLY A 71 13.48 -4.84 -3.22
C GLY A 71 13.57 -4.84 -1.70
N ILE A 72 12.46 -5.14 -1.02
CA ILE A 72 12.40 -5.34 0.43
C ILE A 72 11.75 -6.69 0.72
N GLY A 73 12.43 -7.53 1.47
CA GLY A 73 11.94 -8.85 1.86
C GLY A 73 12.04 -9.11 3.35
N ASN A 74 11.51 -10.26 3.78
CA ASN A 74 11.33 -10.63 5.19
C ASN A 74 10.63 -9.52 6.00
N SER A 75 9.64 -8.88 5.39
CA SER A 75 9.03 -7.66 5.92
C SER A 75 7.62 -7.91 6.45
N TYR A 76 7.07 -6.88 7.08
CA TYR A 76 5.69 -6.79 7.55
C TYR A 76 4.88 -5.85 6.64
N ALA A 77 3.58 -5.65 6.92
CA ALA A 77 2.77 -4.63 6.26
C ALA A 77 3.37 -3.21 6.36
N CYS A 78 3.26 -2.43 5.29
CA CYS A 78 3.82 -1.08 5.16
C CYS A 78 2.79 0.06 5.20
N GLY A 79 1.54 -0.23 5.58
CA GLY A 79 0.49 0.79 5.71
C GLY A 79 0.14 1.48 4.40
N VAL A 80 0.17 2.81 4.39
CA VAL A 80 -0.21 3.64 3.24
C VAL A 80 0.94 3.74 2.24
N LEU A 81 0.88 2.96 1.16
CA LEU A 81 1.97 2.88 0.18
C LEU A 81 2.26 4.22 -0.50
N GLY A 82 1.22 5.02 -0.80
CA GLY A 82 1.37 6.37 -1.34
C GLY A 82 2.18 7.33 -0.46
N HIS A 83 2.14 7.14 0.87
CA HIS A 83 2.96 7.93 1.80
C HIS A 83 4.45 7.61 1.68
N LEU A 84 4.79 6.38 1.29
CA LEU A 84 6.16 5.87 1.23
C LEU A 84 6.86 6.25 -0.09
N VAL A 85 6.10 6.46 -1.17
CA VAL A 85 6.64 6.96 -2.46
C VAL A 85 6.71 8.48 -2.53
N GLU A 86 5.92 9.20 -1.74
CA GLU A 86 5.87 10.67 -1.73
C GLU A 86 7.25 11.33 -1.48
N PRO A 87 8.10 10.89 -0.53
CA PRO A 87 9.40 11.49 -0.30
C PRO A 87 10.34 11.43 -1.50
N VAL A 88 10.24 10.39 -2.32
CA VAL A 88 11.04 10.24 -3.55
C VAL A 88 10.60 11.28 -4.58
N ALA A 89 9.29 11.47 -4.77
CA ALA A 89 8.80 12.50 -5.68
C ALA A 89 9.06 13.93 -5.24
N ARG A 90 9.21 14.17 -3.93
CA ARG A 90 9.67 15.48 -3.43
C ARG A 90 11.10 15.82 -3.85
N GLN A 91 11.89 14.83 -4.32
CA GLN A 91 13.21 15.03 -4.89
C GLN A 91 13.19 15.24 -6.42
N GLY A 92 12.01 15.41 -7.02
CA GLY A 92 11.85 15.61 -8.47
C GLY A 92 11.84 14.32 -9.30
N LEU A 93 11.85 13.15 -8.66
CA LEU A 93 11.82 11.84 -9.31
C LEU A 93 10.38 11.33 -9.47
N LEU A 94 10.09 10.53 -10.49
CA LEU A 94 8.88 9.69 -10.42
C LEU A 94 9.16 8.49 -9.52
N ALA A 95 8.17 8.07 -8.75
CA ALA A 95 8.30 6.90 -7.89
C ALA A 95 7.12 5.94 -8.05
N MET A 96 7.41 4.65 -8.01
CA MET A 96 6.41 3.59 -7.97
C MET A 96 6.68 2.69 -6.77
N GLY A 97 5.62 2.21 -6.13
CA GLY A 97 5.68 1.30 -5.00
C GLY A 97 4.69 0.15 -5.18
N PHE A 98 5.08 -1.03 -4.73
CA PHE A 98 4.30 -2.27 -4.77
C PHE A 98 4.43 -2.99 -3.43
N ALA A 99 3.33 -3.55 -2.92
CA ALA A 99 3.36 -4.38 -1.72
C ALA A 99 2.35 -5.53 -1.84
N ASN A 100 2.70 -6.72 -1.39
CA ASN A 100 1.74 -7.82 -1.27
C ASN A 100 1.23 -7.95 0.18
N ALA A 101 0.11 -8.65 0.34
CA ALA A 101 -0.56 -8.86 1.62
C ALA A 101 -1.23 -10.24 1.63
N PRO A 102 -1.56 -10.83 2.79
CA PRO A 102 -2.23 -12.13 2.84
C PRO A 102 -3.51 -12.20 1.99
N ALA A 103 -3.76 -13.37 1.42
CA ALA A 103 -4.74 -13.58 0.37
C ALA A 103 -6.19 -13.24 0.80
N ILE A 104 -6.87 -12.43 0.00
CA ILE A 104 -8.29 -12.10 0.14
C ILE A 104 -9.04 -12.00 -1.19
N ILE A 105 -8.33 -11.83 -2.32
CA ILE A 105 -8.90 -11.68 -3.66
C ILE A 105 -8.76 -13.00 -4.42
N ALA A 106 -9.84 -13.47 -5.03
CA ALA A 106 -9.80 -14.61 -5.94
C ALA A 106 -9.29 -14.21 -7.35
N PRO A 107 -8.55 -15.08 -8.06
CA PRO A 107 -8.21 -14.85 -9.45
C PRO A 107 -9.49 -14.84 -10.31
N TRP A 108 -9.44 -14.21 -11.50
CA TRP A 108 -10.61 -14.10 -12.36
C TRP A 108 -11.12 -15.48 -12.78
N GLY A 109 -12.42 -15.72 -12.57
CA GLY A 109 -13.05 -17.03 -12.79
C GLY A 109 -12.84 -18.06 -11.67
N GLY A 110 -12.03 -17.73 -10.65
CA GLY A 110 -11.86 -18.52 -9.44
C GLY A 110 -12.72 -18.03 -8.28
N LYS A 111 -12.69 -18.77 -7.17
CA LYS A 111 -13.41 -18.43 -5.92
C LYS A 111 -12.55 -18.44 -4.66
N THR A 112 -11.39 -19.08 -4.72
CA THR A 112 -10.49 -19.21 -3.57
C THR A 112 -9.58 -17.99 -3.53
N PRO A 113 -9.46 -17.28 -2.39
CA PRO A 113 -8.48 -16.22 -2.21
C PRO A 113 -7.06 -16.68 -2.58
N LEU A 114 -6.37 -15.88 -3.39
CA LEU A 114 -4.99 -16.14 -3.82
C LEU A 114 -4.11 -14.90 -3.69
N PHE A 115 -4.62 -13.74 -4.09
CA PHE A 115 -3.90 -12.46 -3.99
C PHE A 115 -4.36 -11.65 -2.78
N GLY A 116 -3.48 -10.85 -2.17
CA GLY A 116 -3.89 -9.82 -1.22
C GLY A 116 -4.62 -8.66 -1.88
N THR A 117 -4.87 -7.58 -1.12
CA THR A 117 -5.27 -6.29 -1.72
C THR A 117 -4.25 -5.77 -2.71
N ASN A 118 -2.99 -6.19 -2.57
CA ASN A 118 -1.89 -5.97 -3.49
C ASN A 118 -1.87 -4.54 -4.06
N PRO A 119 -1.62 -3.53 -3.20
CA PRO A 119 -1.63 -2.15 -3.63
C PRO A 119 -0.45 -1.78 -4.53
N MET A 120 -0.72 -0.82 -5.41
CA MET A 120 0.27 -0.11 -6.20
C MET A 120 0.12 1.39 -5.95
N ALA A 121 1.24 2.08 -5.75
CA ALA A 121 1.28 3.53 -5.66
C ALA A 121 2.23 4.14 -6.70
N VAL A 122 1.89 5.33 -7.17
CA VAL A 122 2.71 6.15 -8.05
C VAL A 122 2.74 7.57 -7.48
N ALA A 123 3.94 8.14 -7.36
CA ALA A 123 4.14 9.53 -6.99
C ALA A 123 4.72 10.30 -8.18
N ILE A 124 4.03 11.37 -8.57
CA ILE A 124 4.37 12.21 -9.72
C ILE A 124 4.82 13.57 -9.17
N PRO A 125 6.06 14.02 -9.44
CA PRO A 125 6.55 15.30 -8.95
C PRO A 125 5.85 16.45 -9.66
N SER A 126 5.77 17.59 -8.98
CA SER A 126 5.14 18.82 -9.47
C SER A 126 5.99 20.01 -9.04
N ALA A 127 6.03 21.04 -9.88
CA ALA A 127 6.71 22.30 -9.57
C ALA A 127 5.82 23.29 -8.79
N SER A 128 4.49 23.16 -8.93
CA SER A 128 3.53 24.14 -8.44
C SER A 128 2.82 23.71 -7.14
N ARG A 129 2.85 22.41 -6.82
CA ARG A 129 2.07 21.81 -5.72
C ARG A 129 2.78 20.59 -5.11
N PRO A 130 2.30 20.04 -3.98
CA PRO A 130 2.74 18.72 -3.52
C PRO A 130 2.58 17.64 -4.61
N PRO A 131 3.41 16.58 -4.60
CA PRO A 131 3.33 15.51 -5.58
C PRO A 131 1.92 14.94 -5.73
N VAL A 132 1.53 14.63 -6.96
CA VAL A 132 0.28 13.91 -7.24
C VAL A 132 0.51 12.43 -6.94
N ILE A 133 -0.27 11.89 -6.00
CA ILE A 133 -0.16 10.50 -5.56
C ILE A 133 -1.35 9.69 -6.05
N ILE A 134 -1.08 8.63 -6.81
CA ILE A 134 -2.01 7.54 -7.07
C ILE A 134 -1.68 6.44 -6.07
N ASP A 135 -2.66 5.95 -5.32
CA ASP A 135 -2.47 4.92 -4.28
C ASP A 135 -3.73 4.06 -4.24
N GLN A 136 -3.65 2.85 -4.82
CA GLN A 136 -4.82 2.03 -5.06
C GLN A 136 -4.56 0.56 -4.76
N ALA A 137 -5.58 -0.11 -4.20
CA ALA A 137 -5.63 -1.56 -4.11
C ALA A 137 -6.10 -2.17 -5.43
N SER A 138 -5.76 -3.44 -5.64
CA SER A 138 -6.31 -4.25 -6.72
C SER A 138 -7.74 -4.73 -6.44
N SER A 139 -8.21 -4.61 -5.19
CA SER A 139 -9.58 -4.98 -4.80
C SER A 139 -10.60 -3.92 -5.23
N LYS A 140 -11.82 -4.35 -5.55
CA LYS A 140 -12.95 -3.47 -5.89
C LYS A 140 -13.30 -2.52 -4.74
N VAL A 141 -13.16 -2.99 -3.52
CA VAL A 141 -13.40 -2.25 -2.28
C VAL A 141 -12.34 -2.62 -1.24
N ALA A 142 -12.11 -1.77 -0.24
CA ALA A 142 -11.28 -2.13 0.91
C ALA A 142 -12.00 -3.11 1.83
N LYS A 143 -11.28 -4.09 2.40
CA LYS A 143 -11.86 -5.08 3.33
C LYS A 143 -12.53 -4.43 4.54
N VAL A 144 -12.02 -3.27 4.97
CA VAL A 144 -12.60 -2.52 6.09
C VAL A 144 -14.02 -2.02 5.80
N ALA A 145 -14.35 -1.70 4.55
CA ALA A 145 -15.70 -1.28 4.18
C ALA A 145 -16.71 -2.43 4.30
N ILE A 146 -16.28 -3.67 4.07
CA ILE A 146 -17.13 -4.86 4.31
C ILE A 146 -17.40 -5.01 5.81
N PHE A 147 -16.39 -4.84 6.66
CA PHE A 147 -16.59 -4.83 8.12
C PHE A 147 -17.48 -3.67 8.58
N ASP A 148 -17.37 -2.49 7.97
CA ASP A 148 -18.22 -1.34 8.30
C ASP A 148 -19.69 -1.63 7.96
N ARG A 149 -19.98 -2.21 6.78
CA ARG A 149 -21.33 -2.67 6.39
C ARG A 149 -21.86 -3.76 7.33
N GLN A 150 -21.03 -4.73 7.70
CA GLN A 150 -21.40 -5.77 8.66
C GLN A 150 -21.81 -5.17 10.01
N ARG A 151 -21.02 -4.23 10.56
CA ARG A 151 -21.32 -3.54 11.83
C ARG A 151 -22.58 -2.70 11.75
N ALA A 152 -22.85 -2.09 10.60
CA ALA A 152 -24.06 -1.31 10.35
C ALA A 152 -25.31 -2.19 10.11
N GLY A 153 -25.14 -3.50 9.90
CA GLY A 153 -26.23 -4.38 9.49
C GLY A 153 -26.76 -4.07 8.09
N GLU A 154 -25.91 -3.52 7.23
CA GLU A 154 -26.26 -3.11 5.86
C GLU A 154 -25.72 -4.10 4.82
N PRO A 155 -26.43 -4.31 3.70
CA PRO A 155 -25.92 -5.10 2.60
C PRO A 155 -24.71 -4.43 1.91
N LEU A 156 -23.86 -5.25 1.29
CA LEU A 156 -22.81 -4.78 0.39
C LEU A 156 -23.41 -4.34 -0.95
N ASP A 157 -22.67 -3.51 -1.68
CA ASP A 157 -23.01 -3.27 -3.08
C ASP A 157 -22.64 -4.50 -3.92
N GLU A 158 -23.38 -4.71 -5.01
CA GLU A 158 -23.13 -5.83 -5.92
C GLU A 158 -21.70 -5.80 -6.50
N GLY A 159 -21.10 -6.99 -6.62
CA GLY A 159 -19.77 -7.16 -7.22
C GLY A 159 -18.61 -6.83 -6.28
N TRP A 160 -18.85 -6.69 -4.97
CA TRP A 160 -17.78 -6.55 -3.97
C TRP A 160 -17.11 -7.88 -3.61
N ALA A 161 -17.90 -8.95 -3.50
CA ALA A 161 -17.44 -10.23 -2.97
C ALA A 161 -18.19 -11.44 -3.53
N LEU A 162 -17.60 -12.61 -3.30
CA LEU A 162 -18.17 -13.94 -3.49
C LEU A 162 -18.32 -14.62 -2.13
N ASP A 163 -19.32 -15.48 -1.99
CA ASP A 163 -19.46 -16.40 -0.86
C ASP A 163 -18.39 -17.53 -0.92
N LYS A 164 -18.41 -18.42 0.07
CA LYS A 164 -17.52 -19.60 0.14
C LYS A 164 -17.67 -20.56 -1.06
N ASP A 165 -18.81 -20.57 -1.73
CA ASP A 165 -19.11 -21.44 -2.86
C ASP A 165 -18.70 -20.81 -4.20
N GLY A 166 -18.36 -19.51 -4.19
CA GLY A 166 -17.96 -18.71 -5.35
C GLY A 166 -19.11 -17.96 -6.01
N ARG A 167 -20.27 -17.84 -5.36
CA ARG A 167 -21.43 -17.09 -5.87
C ARG A 167 -21.34 -15.63 -5.43
N PRO A 168 -21.71 -14.65 -6.28
CA PRO A 168 -21.82 -13.26 -5.86
C PRO A 168 -22.73 -13.12 -4.65
N THR A 169 -22.31 -12.35 -3.65
CA THR A 169 -23.09 -12.08 -2.44
C THR A 169 -23.09 -10.60 -2.09
N ILE A 170 -24.20 -10.16 -1.50
CA ILE A 170 -24.34 -8.85 -0.86
C ILE A 170 -24.40 -8.97 0.67
N ASP A 171 -24.29 -10.18 1.21
CA ASP A 171 -24.24 -10.42 2.64
C ASP A 171 -22.79 -10.22 3.14
N PRO A 172 -22.55 -9.30 4.09
CA PRO A 172 -21.21 -9.05 4.62
C PRO A 172 -20.58 -10.27 5.32
N GLU A 173 -21.37 -11.11 6.00
CA GLU A 173 -20.89 -12.30 6.70
C GLU A 173 -20.50 -13.40 5.70
N GLU A 174 -21.31 -13.63 4.67
CA GLU A 174 -20.96 -14.56 3.58
C GLU A 174 -19.70 -14.10 2.85
N ALA A 175 -19.59 -12.79 2.57
CA ALA A 175 -18.42 -12.19 1.93
C ALA A 175 -17.12 -12.36 2.74
N LEU A 176 -17.19 -12.18 4.06
CA LEU A 176 -16.03 -12.35 4.95
C LEU A 176 -15.54 -13.80 5.04
N ASN A 177 -16.44 -14.77 4.81
CA ASN A 177 -16.13 -16.19 4.72
C ASN A 177 -15.79 -16.66 3.30
N GLY A 178 -15.90 -15.79 2.31
CA GLY A 178 -15.61 -16.06 0.90
C GLY A 178 -14.38 -15.31 0.39
N SER A 179 -14.53 -14.62 -0.74
CA SER A 179 -13.44 -13.87 -1.38
C SER A 179 -13.89 -12.52 -1.89
N MET A 180 -12.98 -11.54 -1.90
CA MET A 180 -13.23 -10.24 -2.50
C MET A 180 -12.96 -10.27 -4.01
N LEU A 181 -13.65 -9.42 -4.76
CA LEU A 181 -13.42 -9.25 -6.19
C LEU A 181 -12.42 -8.13 -6.48
N ALA A 182 -11.68 -8.30 -7.57
CA ALA A 182 -10.76 -7.28 -8.06
C ALA A 182 -11.48 -6.15 -8.81
N ILE A 183 -10.90 -4.95 -8.79
CA ILE A 183 -11.43 -3.80 -9.53
C ILE A 183 -11.39 -4.06 -11.05
N GLY A 184 -12.50 -3.83 -11.75
CA GLY A 184 -12.53 -4.02 -13.21
C GLY A 184 -12.33 -5.47 -13.67
N GLY A 185 -12.64 -6.45 -12.81
CA GLY A 185 -12.61 -7.87 -13.16
C GLY A 185 -11.20 -8.37 -13.52
N TYR A 186 -11.06 -9.00 -14.69
CA TYR A 186 -9.79 -9.60 -15.12
C TYR A 186 -8.61 -8.60 -15.16
N LYS A 187 -8.87 -7.30 -15.35
CA LYS A 187 -7.83 -6.26 -15.33
C LYS A 187 -7.27 -6.06 -13.92
N GLY A 188 -8.13 -5.98 -12.90
CA GLY A 188 -7.69 -5.86 -11.51
C GLY A 188 -7.01 -7.13 -11.01
N THR A 189 -7.43 -8.31 -11.46
CA THR A 189 -6.70 -9.55 -11.13
C THR A 189 -5.33 -9.58 -11.80
N GLY A 190 -5.21 -9.04 -13.02
CA GLY A 190 -3.92 -8.83 -13.68
C GLY A 190 -3.02 -7.86 -12.90
N LEU A 191 -3.58 -6.78 -12.36
CA LEU A 191 -2.85 -5.85 -11.49
C LEU A 191 -2.42 -6.51 -10.18
N ALA A 192 -3.30 -7.29 -9.54
CA ALA A 192 -2.98 -8.03 -8.32
C ALA A 192 -1.82 -9.01 -8.55
N MET A 193 -1.84 -9.72 -9.67
CA MET A 193 -0.76 -10.62 -10.09
C MET A 193 0.54 -9.86 -10.37
N PHE A 194 0.47 -8.72 -11.07
CA PHE A 194 1.65 -7.89 -11.32
C PHE A 194 2.29 -7.45 -10.01
N VAL A 195 1.51 -6.91 -9.08
CA VAL A 195 1.99 -6.51 -7.75
C VAL A 195 2.57 -7.71 -6.98
N GLU A 196 1.96 -8.89 -7.07
CA GLU A 196 2.48 -10.11 -6.45
C GLU A 196 3.88 -10.46 -6.97
N VAL A 197 4.08 -10.38 -8.29
CA VAL A 197 5.38 -10.61 -8.91
C VAL A 197 6.40 -9.57 -8.46
N MET A 198 6.02 -8.29 -8.47
CA MET A 198 6.93 -7.20 -8.10
C MET A 198 7.31 -7.26 -6.62
N ALA A 199 6.35 -7.47 -5.73
CA ALA A 199 6.55 -7.37 -4.29
C ALA A 199 7.00 -8.70 -3.65
N ALA A 200 6.53 -9.85 -4.13
CA ALA A 200 6.85 -11.16 -3.55
C ALA A 200 7.88 -11.95 -4.36
N ALA A 201 7.65 -12.13 -5.66
CA ALA A 201 8.53 -12.96 -6.49
C ALA A 201 9.95 -12.38 -6.59
N LEU A 202 10.08 -11.09 -6.92
CA LEU A 202 11.38 -10.42 -7.05
C LEU A 202 12.16 -10.34 -5.74
N THR A 203 11.46 -10.31 -4.60
CA THR A 203 12.07 -10.13 -3.27
C THR A 203 12.28 -11.46 -2.54
N ALA A 204 11.89 -12.58 -3.16
CA ALA A 204 11.82 -13.90 -2.53
C ALA A 204 11.02 -13.92 -1.21
N SER A 205 10.00 -13.06 -1.12
CA SER A 205 9.10 -13.00 0.04
C SER A 205 7.98 -14.03 -0.08
N ASN A 206 7.26 -14.24 1.02
CA ASN A 206 6.09 -15.10 1.01
C ASN A 206 5.04 -14.54 0.04
N TRP A 207 4.43 -15.44 -0.72
CA TRP A 207 3.25 -15.16 -1.51
C TRP A 207 2.06 -14.82 -0.63
N SER A 208 1.11 -14.06 -1.15
CA SER A 208 -0.16 -13.74 -0.50
C SER A 208 -0.88 -15.00 0.00
N PHE A 209 -0.87 -16.10 -0.77
CA PHE A 209 -1.54 -17.35 -0.42
C PHE A 209 -0.78 -18.23 0.59
N THR A 210 0.47 -17.89 0.92
CA THR A 210 1.25 -18.60 1.96
C THR A 210 1.55 -17.72 3.18
N ALA A 211 1.40 -16.40 3.07
CA ALA A 211 1.65 -15.47 4.14
C ALA A 211 0.62 -15.59 5.27
N PRO A 212 1.04 -15.76 6.53
CA PRO A 212 0.17 -15.61 7.70
C PRO A 212 -0.68 -14.35 7.66
N LEU A 213 -1.94 -14.46 8.05
CA LEU A 213 -2.92 -13.37 8.00
C LEU A 213 -2.51 -12.18 8.88
N PHE A 214 -2.93 -10.97 8.52
CA PHE A 214 -2.70 -9.79 9.37
C PHE A 214 -3.82 -9.52 10.39
N ASN A 215 -4.97 -10.21 10.29
CA ASN A 215 -6.17 -9.91 11.09
C ASN A 215 -6.39 -10.89 12.26
N ASP A 216 -5.41 -11.72 12.57
CA ASP A 216 -5.39 -12.60 13.74
C ASP A 216 -3.98 -12.68 14.35
N ASN A 217 -3.89 -13.27 15.54
CA ASN A 217 -2.62 -13.49 16.24
C ASN A 217 -2.04 -14.90 16.00
N LEU A 218 -2.44 -15.57 14.91
CA LEU A 218 -2.03 -16.94 14.58
C LEU A 218 -0.88 -16.96 13.56
N GLY A 219 -0.10 -18.04 13.58
CA GLY A 219 1.05 -18.21 12.68
C GLY A 219 2.27 -17.37 13.09
N GLY A 220 3.31 -17.41 12.24
CA GLY A 220 4.55 -16.66 12.46
C GLY A 220 4.62 -15.35 11.67
N PRO A 221 5.83 -14.78 11.51
CA PRO A 221 6.04 -13.59 10.71
C PRO A 221 5.50 -13.74 9.28
N PRO A 222 4.67 -12.79 8.79
CA PRO A 222 4.09 -12.86 7.46
C PRO A 222 5.13 -12.93 6.33
N LYS A 223 6.28 -12.28 6.53
CA LYS A 223 7.39 -12.18 5.56
C LYS A 223 6.91 -11.79 4.17
N THR A 224 5.99 -10.84 4.10
CA THR A 224 5.57 -10.19 2.86
C THR A 224 6.72 -9.32 2.32
N GLY A 225 6.60 -8.85 1.09
CA GLY A 225 7.59 -8.01 0.47
C GLY A 225 7.05 -6.68 -0.03
N GLN A 226 7.98 -5.80 -0.35
CA GLN A 226 7.71 -4.53 -1.02
C GLN A 226 8.74 -4.30 -2.11
N PHE A 227 8.36 -3.53 -3.13
CA PHE A 227 9.26 -3.16 -4.21
C PHE A 227 9.03 -1.70 -4.60
N PHE A 228 10.12 -0.97 -4.82
CA PHE A 228 10.08 0.44 -5.17
C PHE A 228 10.94 0.71 -6.40
N VAL A 229 10.48 1.62 -7.25
CA VAL A 229 11.22 2.11 -8.42
C VAL A 229 11.24 3.62 -8.36
N ALA A 230 12.40 4.21 -8.65
CA ALA A 230 12.56 5.65 -8.84
C ALA A 230 13.11 5.91 -10.25
N LEU A 231 12.54 6.91 -10.92
CA LEU A 231 12.91 7.31 -12.28
C LEU A 231 13.27 8.79 -12.26
N ASP A 232 14.45 9.13 -12.77
CA ASP A 232 14.84 10.51 -13.04
C ASP A 232 14.33 10.90 -14.43
N PRO A 233 13.29 11.73 -14.54
CA PRO A 233 12.71 12.08 -15.84
C PRO A 233 13.68 12.82 -16.75
N VAL A 234 14.67 13.53 -16.21
CA VAL A 234 15.69 14.25 -17.00
C VAL A 234 16.52 13.25 -17.81
N ARG A 235 16.78 12.06 -17.25
CA ARG A 235 17.58 11.00 -17.88
C ARG A 235 16.87 10.31 -19.04
N PHE A 236 15.57 10.52 -19.20
CA PHE A 236 14.79 10.10 -20.36
C PHE A 236 14.67 11.19 -21.44
N GLY A 237 15.48 12.27 -21.34
CA GLY A 237 15.47 13.39 -22.27
C GLY A 237 14.40 14.43 -21.97
N SER A 238 13.79 14.40 -20.78
CA SER A 238 12.72 15.31 -20.38
C SER A 238 13.20 16.37 -19.40
N GLU A 239 14.11 17.25 -19.82
CA GLU A 239 14.53 18.41 -19.02
C GLU A 239 13.34 19.32 -18.62
N GLN A 240 12.27 19.29 -19.41
CA GLN A 240 11.04 20.04 -19.20
C GLN A 240 9.92 19.20 -18.55
N PHE A 241 10.25 18.05 -17.95
CA PHE A 241 9.24 17.12 -17.40
C PHE A 241 8.24 17.84 -16.49
N LEU A 242 8.74 18.64 -15.53
CA LEU A 242 7.88 19.34 -14.59
C LEU A 242 6.92 20.29 -15.32
N THR A 243 7.40 21.10 -16.26
CA THR A 243 6.52 21.96 -17.07
C THR A 243 5.50 21.15 -17.88
N HIS A 244 5.92 20.02 -18.45
CA HIS A 244 5.06 19.20 -19.29
C HIS A 244 3.95 18.51 -18.50
N ILE A 245 4.24 18.01 -17.29
CA ILE A 245 3.23 17.37 -16.45
C ILE A 245 2.22 18.38 -15.88
N GLU A 246 2.64 19.62 -15.60
CA GLU A 246 1.72 20.70 -15.19
C GLU A 246 0.65 20.98 -16.26
N ALA A 247 0.98 20.82 -17.56
CA ALA A 247 0.00 20.97 -18.62
C ALA A 247 -1.09 19.88 -18.56
N LEU A 248 -0.72 18.63 -18.25
CA LEU A 248 -1.70 17.56 -18.02
C LEU A 248 -2.57 17.85 -16.80
N PHE A 249 -1.96 18.27 -15.69
CA PHE A 249 -2.69 18.62 -14.47
C PHE A 249 -3.68 19.76 -14.72
N SER A 250 -3.24 20.80 -15.42
CA SER A 250 -4.08 21.94 -15.80
C SER A 250 -5.22 21.53 -16.72
N ALA A 251 -4.97 20.65 -17.70
CA ALA A 251 -5.99 20.16 -18.62
C ALA A 251 -7.06 19.31 -17.93
N ILE A 252 -6.68 18.56 -16.88
CA ILE A 252 -7.66 17.87 -16.03
C ILE A 252 -8.47 18.93 -15.29
N LEU A 253 -7.81 19.77 -14.47
CA LEU A 253 -8.45 20.73 -13.58
C LEU A 253 -9.27 21.83 -14.28
N ALA A 254 -9.04 22.06 -15.58
CA ALA A 254 -9.86 22.96 -16.40
C ALA A 254 -11.28 22.42 -16.68
N GLN A 255 -11.55 21.14 -16.41
CA GLN A 255 -12.87 20.54 -16.57
C GLN A 255 -13.62 20.60 -15.23
N ASP A 256 -14.84 21.14 -15.26
CA ASP A 256 -15.69 21.29 -14.07
C ASP A 256 -15.89 19.96 -13.33
N GLY A 257 -15.70 19.98 -12.02
CA GLY A 257 -15.91 18.82 -11.13
C GLY A 257 -14.79 17.78 -11.14
N THR A 258 -13.71 17.98 -11.89
CA THR A 258 -12.55 17.08 -11.85
C THR A 258 -11.60 17.42 -10.71
N GLN A 259 -10.81 16.43 -10.31
CA GLN A 259 -9.75 16.55 -9.32
C GLN A 259 -8.56 15.67 -9.71
N LEU A 260 -7.37 16.03 -9.25
CA LEU A 260 -6.21 15.15 -9.38
C LEU A 260 -6.26 14.06 -8.31
N PRO A 261 -5.64 12.89 -8.58
CA PRO A 261 -5.39 11.90 -7.55
C PRO A 261 -4.73 12.56 -6.32
N SER A 262 -5.17 12.18 -5.13
CA SER A 262 -4.73 12.68 -3.81
C SER A 262 -5.16 14.10 -3.40
N ASP A 263 -5.93 14.86 -4.19
CA ASP A 263 -6.41 16.20 -3.78
C ASP A 263 -7.15 16.17 -2.44
N GLU A 264 -8.10 15.25 -2.27
CA GLU A 264 -8.81 15.07 -0.99
C GLU A 264 -7.89 14.73 0.19
N ARG A 265 -6.76 14.05 -0.08
CA ARG A 265 -5.76 13.73 0.95
C ARG A 265 -5.00 14.97 1.41
N LEU A 266 -4.70 15.89 0.50
CA LEU A 266 -4.07 17.17 0.82
C LEU A 266 -4.99 18.03 1.67
N VAL A 267 -6.25 18.18 1.26
CA VAL A 267 -7.29 18.88 2.04
C VAL A 267 -7.44 18.25 3.43
N SER A 268 -7.51 16.91 3.51
CA SER A 268 -7.57 16.22 4.80
C SER A 268 -6.33 16.48 5.66
N ARG A 269 -5.13 16.58 5.07
CA ARG A 269 -3.87 16.80 5.79
C ARG A 269 -3.82 18.22 6.37
N GLU A 270 -4.21 19.23 5.59
CA GLU A 270 -4.28 20.63 6.05
C GLU A 270 -5.27 20.77 7.21
N ARG A 271 -6.48 20.22 7.06
CA ARG A 271 -7.49 20.20 8.13
C ARG A 271 -6.96 19.50 9.39
N THR A 272 -6.31 18.34 9.24
CA THR A 272 -5.77 17.60 10.38
C THR A 272 -4.64 18.36 11.10
N ALA A 273 -3.85 19.16 10.36
CA ALA A 273 -2.79 19.97 10.96
C ALA A 273 -3.34 21.13 11.80
N GLN A 274 -4.54 21.63 11.47
CA GLN A 274 -5.21 22.71 12.20
C GLN A 274 -6.07 22.18 13.34
N ASP A 275 -6.91 21.19 13.06
CA ASP A 275 -7.96 20.71 13.98
C ASP A 275 -7.49 19.55 14.87
N GLY A 276 -6.32 18.97 14.56
CA GLY A 276 -5.84 17.72 15.15
C GLY A 276 -6.44 16.47 14.52
N ILE A 277 -6.15 15.31 15.12
CA ILE A 277 -6.60 14.00 14.65
C ILE A 277 -7.84 13.58 15.44
N TYR A 278 -8.96 13.37 14.75
CA TYR A 278 -10.14 12.73 15.34
C TYR A 278 -9.88 11.24 15.60
N LEU A 279 -10.18 10.80 16.82
CA LEU A 279 -10.21 9.40 17.24
C LEU A 279 -11.55 9.12 17.90
N ASP A 280 -12.20 8.01 17.56
CA ASP A 280 -13.34 7.55 18.32
C ASP A 280 -12.91 7.10 19.74
N THR A 281 -13.86 7.19 20.68
CA THR A 281 -13.61 6.92 22.10
C THR A 281 -13.15 5.48 22.34
N GLU A 282 -13.64 4.52 21.55
CA GLU A 282 -13.27 3.10 21.68
C GLU A 282 -11.80 2.89 21.35
N LEU A 283 -11.35 3.36 20.19
CA LEU A 283 -9.96 3.30 19.76
C LEU A 283 -9.05 4.07 20.73
N TYR A 284 -9.46 5.27 21.17
CA TYR A 284 -8.70 6.05 22.14
C TYR A 284 -8.46 5.30 23.45
N ASN A 285 -9.51 4.70 24.01
CA ASN A 285 -9.42 3.92 25.25
C ASN A 285 -8.57 2.66 25.06
N ARG A 286 -8.74 1.96 23.93
CA ARG A 286 -7.93 0.79 23.59
C ARG A 286 -6.44 1.16 23.50
N LEU A 287 -6.09 2.27 22.85
CA LEU A 287 -4.72 2.76 22.76
C LEU A 287 -4.13 3.14 24.12
N LYS A 288 -4.91 3.80 24.98
CA LYS A 288 -4.50 4.10 26.35
C LYS A 288 -4.14 2.84 27.15
N GLY A 289 -4.86 1.74 26.94
CA GLY A 289 -4.61 0.47 27.60
C GLY A 289 -3.26 -0.19 27.27
N TYR A 290 -2.57 0.21 26.21
CA TYR A 290 -1.22 -0.28 25.89
C TYR A 290 -0.09 0.55 26.53
N LYS A 291 -0.40 1.70 27.14
CA LYS A 291 0.59 2.58 27.78
C LYS A 291 0.98 2.10 29.18
N SER A 292 0.13 1.31 29.82
CA SER A 292 0.35 0.65 31.13
C SER A 292 1.13 -0.64 30.98
#